data_AF-A0A7S4U875-F1
#
_entry.id   AF-A0A7S4U875-F1
#
_cell.length_a   1.000
_cell.length_b   1.000
_cell.length_c   1.000
_cell.angle_alpha   90.00
_cell.angle_beta   90.00
_cell.angle_gamma   90.00
#
_symmetry.space_group_name_H-M   'P 1'
#
loop_
_entity.id
_entity.type
_entity.pdbx_description
1 polymer ?
#
loop_
_entity_poly.entity_id
_entity_poly.type
_entity_poly.pdbx_seq_one_letter_code
_entity_poly.pdbx_strand_id
1 'polypeptide(L)'
;AHGTTEKEPMKDLRWGCDHEEADSICSFGKCENLGYFMKKTSFLDSEEAKNGDTTPIEFCDSVTGEVLFTAPKGRTMQQFIDESKDHGWPSFRDEEVNWENVRCLDDGEAVSLTGTHLGHNLPDGKGNRYCINMVSVAGQKKQG
;
A
#
# COMPACT_ATOMS: atom_id res chain seq x y z
N ALA A 1 -13.07 -7.38 16.67
CA ALA A 1 -12.00 -6.38 16.79
C ALA A 1 -10.72 -7.15 16.99
N HIS A 2 -9.81 -7.01 16.02
CA HIS A 2 -8.49 -7.62 16.00
C HIS A 2 -7.49 -6.46 15.93
N GLY A 3 -7.12 -5.91 17.09
CA GLY A 3 -6.45 -4.62 17.14
C GLY A 3 -7.34 -3.48 16.61
N THR A 4 -6.87 -2.72 15.62
CA THR A 4 -7.61 -1.62 14.98
C THR A 4 -8.55 -2.06 13.85
N THR A 5 -8.44 -3.31 13.39
CA THR A 5 -9.22 -3.85 12.27
C THR A 5 -10.36 -4.76 12.76
N GLU A 6 -11.32 -5.06 11.89
CA GLU A 6 -12.39 -6.00 12.22
C GLU A 6 -11.85 -7.45 12.33
N LYS A 7 -10.89 -7.80 11.44
CA LYS A 7 -10.40 -9.17 11.18
C LYS A 7 -8.90 -9.15 10.86
N GLU A 8 -8.26 -10.31 10.97
CA GLU A 8 -6.90 -10.54 10.47
C GLU A 8 -6.81 -10.29 8.94
N PRO A 9 -5.63 -9.92 8.41
CA PRO A 9 -5.39 -9.85 6.97
C PRO A 9 -5.67 -11.18 6.27
N MET A 10 -5.88 -11.13 4.95
CA MET A 10 -5.98 -12.31 4.12
C MET A 10 -4.72 -13.18 4.24
N LYS A 11 -4.90 -14.50 4.13
CA LYS A 11 -3.78 -15.45 4.17
C LYS A 11 -3.03 -15.54 2.85
N ASP A 12 -3.73 -15.29 1.74
CA ASP A 12 -3.19 -15.34 0.39
C ASP A 12 -2.98 -13.92 -0.14
N LEU A 13 -1.94 -13.24 0.35
CA LEU A 13 -1.60 -11.89 -0.08
C LEU A 13 -0.85 -11.92 -1.41
N ARG A 14 -1.07 -10.90 -2.24
CA ARG A 14 -0.34 -10.71 -3.48
C ARG A 14 1.16 -10.53 -3.24
N TRP A 15 1.93 -10.81 -4.28
CA TRP A 15 3.37 -10.59 -4.34
C TRP A 15 4.19 -11.34 -3.28
N GLY A 16 3.63 -12.41 -2.71
CA GLY A 16 4.29 -13.21 -1.69
C GLY A 16 4.50 -12.47 -0.37
N CYS A 17 3.66 -11.47 -0.07
CA CYS A 17 3.71 -10.77 1.21
C CYS A 17 3.40 -11.72 2.37
N ASP A 18 4.12 -11.55 3.47
CA ASP A 18 4.00 -12.41 4.65
C ASP A 18 2.77 -12.04 5.50
N HIS A 19 1.96 -13.04 5.82
CA HIS A 19 0.71 -12.85 6.56
C HIS A 19 0.94 -12.45 8.03
N GLU A 20 1.97 -12.98 8.70
CA GLU A 20 2.23 -12.63 10.11
C GLU A 20 2.76 -11.19 10.23
N GLU A 21 3.63 -10.79 9.30
CA GLU A 21 4.09 -9.41 9.18
C GLU A 21 2.91 -8.46 8.87
N ALA A 22 2.02 -8.86 7.95
CA ALA A 22 0.80 -8.12 7.64
C ALA A 22 -0.09 -7.95 8.86
N ASP A 23 -0.32 -9.00 9.66
CA ASP A 23 -1.19 -8.94 10.83
C ASP A 23 -0.62 -7.97 11.88
N SER A 24 0.68 -8.07 12.13
CA SER A 24 1.40 -7.20 13.05
C SER A 24 1.38 -5.72 12.62
N ILE A 25 1.42 -5.43 11.32
CA ILE A 25 1.46 -4.06 10.79
C ILE A 25 0.05 -3.47 10.65
N CYS A 26 -0.84 -4.18 9.96
CA CYS A 26 -2.19 -3.71 9.63
C CYS A 26 -3.02 -3.41 10.89
N SER A 27 -2.92 -4.29 11.89
CA SER A 27 -3.83 -4.33 13.04
C SER A 27 -3.24 -3.70 14.30
N PHE A 28 -1.91 -3.56 14.38
CA PHE A 28 -1.20 -3.10 15.59
C PHE A 28 -0.22 -1.94 15.33
N GLY A 29 -0.22 -1.35 14.14
CA GLY A 29 0.46 -0.07 13.86
C GLY A 29 1.99 -0.13 13.90
N LYS A 30 2.59 -1.31 13.69
CA LYS A 30 4.03 -1.39 13.46
C LYS A 30 4.37 -0.87 12.07
N CYS A 31 5.61 -0.40 11.88
CA CYS A 31 6.11 -0.01 10.57
C CYS A 31 6.84 -1.18 9.89
N GLU A 32 6.61 -1.36 8.60
CA GLU A 32 7.34 -2.31 7.77
C GLU A 32 8.83 -1.94 7.72
N ASN A 33 9.72 -2.94 7.72
CA ASN A 33 11.15 -2.71 7.60
C ASN A 33 11.49 -2.02 6.27
N LEU A 34 12.40 -1.02 6.31
CA LEU A 34 12.85 -0.28 5.13
C LEU A 34 13.29 -1.22 3.99
N GLY A 35 12.61 -1.11 2.84
CA GLY A 35 12.91 -1.88 1.65
C GLY A 35 12.40 -3.33 1.66
N TYR A 36 11.46 -3.68 2.56
CA TYR A 36 10.74 -4.96 2.52
C TYR A 36 10.15 -5.21 1.12
N PHE A 37 9.46 -4.22 0.55
CA PHE A 37 8.88 -4.33 -0.78
C PHE A 37 9.89 -4.70 -1.87
N MET A 38 11.15 -4.27 -1.73
CA MET A 38 12.22 -4.56 -2.70
C MET A 38 12.86 -5.93 -2.50
N LYS A 39 12.95 -6.41 -1.26
CA LYS A 39 13.79 -7.57 -0.88
C LYS A 39 13.00 -8.83 -0.57
N LYS A 40 11.72 -8.68 -0.22
CA LYS A 40 10.89 -9.74 0.36
C LYS A 40 9.59 -10.00 -0.41
N THR A 41 9.30 -9.21 -1.44
CA THR A 41 8.11 -9.39 -2.28
C THR A 41 8.50 -9.58 -3.74
N SER A 42 7.60 -10.17 -4.52
CA SER A 42 7.75 -10.32 -5.97
C SER A 42 7.14 -9.16 -6.77
N PHE A 43 6.77 -8.05 -6.10
CA PHE A 43 6.06 -6.94 -6.75
C PHE A 43 6.84 -6.36 -7.94
N LEU A 44 8.13 -6.07 -7.76
CA LEU A 44 8.97 -5.49 -8.81
C LEU A 44 9.14 -6.41 -10.03
N ASP A 45 9.00 -7.72 -9.84
CA ASP A 45 9.13 -8.72 -10.90
C ASP A 45 7.76 -9.13 -11.49
N SER A 46 6.66 -8.63 -10.93
CA SER A 46 5.30 -8.96 -11.35
C SER A 46 4.98 -8.43 -12.75
N GLU A 47 4.05 -9.10 -13.43
CA GLU A 47 3.52 -8.61 -14.71
C GLU A 47 2.77 -7.28 -14.55
N GLU A 48 2.13 -7.06 -13.39
CA GLU A 48 1.48 -5.80 -13.04
C GLU A 48 2.48 -4.64 -13.06
N ALA A 49 3.63 -4.81 -12.40
CA ALA A 49 4.66 -3.78 -12.40
C ALA A 49 5.29 -3.55 -13.78
N LYS A 50 5.42 -4.60 -14.61
CA LYS A 50 5.94 -4.49 -15.98
C LYS A 50 4.96 -3.81 -16.94
N ASN A 51 3.66 -3.99 -16.70
CA ASN A 51 2.59 -3.45 -17.54
C ASN A 51 1.93 -2.19 -16.97
N GLY A 52 2.44 -1.64 -15.86
CA GLY A 52 1.83 -0.54 -15.11
C GLY A 52 1.56 0.73 -15.93
N ASP A 53 2.36 1.01 -16.96
CA ASP A 53 2.14 2.14 -17.87
C ASP A 53 0.92 1.95 -18.79
N THR A 54 0.50 0.71 -19.03
CA THR A 54 -0.68 0.39 -19.85
C THR A 54 -1.91 0.15 -18.98
N THR A 55 -1.73 -0.56 -17.87
CA THR A 55 -2.80 -0.90 -16.94
C THR A 55 -2.38 -0.51 -15.53
N PRO A 56 -2.95 0.57 -14.97
CA PRO A 56 -2.67 0.96 -13.59
C PRO A 56 -3.00 -0.19 -12.62
N ILE A 57 -2.15 -0.33 -11.62
CA ILE A 57 -2.23 -1.39 -10.61
C ILE A 57 -3.15 -0.93 -9.50
N GLU A 58 -4.15 -1.74 -9.16
CA GLU A 58 -4.99 -1.53 -7.99
C GLU A 58 -4.33 -2.17 -6.76
N PHE A 59 -4.06 -1.36 -5.75
CA PHE A 59 -3.48 -1.73 -4.46
C PHE A 59 -4.63 -1.85 -3.46
N CYS A 60 -4.85 -3.05 -2.94
CA CYS A 60 -6.06 -3.40 -2.20
C CYS A 60 -5.76 -3.66 -0.72
N ASP A 61 -6.65 -3.22 0.17
CA ASP A 61 -6.57 -3.45 1.60
C ASP A 61 -6.38 -4.93 1.90
N SER A 62 -5.30 -5.27 2.61
CA SER A 62 -4.99 -6.65 2.95
C SER A 62 -6.00 -7.31 3.88
N VAL A 63 -6.88 -6.56 4.54
CA VAL A 63 -7.96 -7.07 5.39
C VAL A 63 -9.24 -7.26 4.60
N THR A 64 -9.65 -6.26 3.82
CA THR A 64 -10.99 -6.22 3.20
C THR A 64 -11.01 -6.50 1.70
N GLY A 65 -9.88 -6.30 1.02
CA GLY A 65 -9.75 -6.39 -0.43
C GLY A 65 -10.28 -5.16 -1.17
N GLU A 66 -10.62 -4.08 -0.46
CA GLU A 66 -11.08 -2.83 -1.06
C GLU A 66 -9.91 -2.07 -1.70
N VAL A 67 -10.15 -1.42 -2.83
CA VAL A 67 -9.10 -0.66 -3.52
C VAL A 67 -8.77 0.60 -2.72
N LEU A 68 -7.51 0.71 -2.27
CA LEU A 68 -6.99 1.84 -1.49
C LEU A 68 -6.20 2.80 -2.37
N PHE A 69 -5.40 2.27 -3.30
CA PHE A 69 -4.62 3.08 -4.23
C PHE A 69 -4.69 2.52 -5.65
N THR A 70 -4.45 3.38 -6.63
CA THR A 70 -4.28 2.98 -8.03
C THR A 70 -3.09 3.72 -8.61
N ALA A 71 -2.03 2.98 -8.93
CA ALA A 71 -0.79 3.57 -9.43
C ALA A 71 -0.21 2.77 -10.61
N PRO A 72 0.45 3.44 -11.57
CA PRO A 72 0.72 4.87 -11.59
C PRO A 72 -0.48 5.69 -12.10
N LYS A 73 -0.63 6.94 -11.64
CA LYS A 73 -1.53 7.96 -12.22
C LYS A 73 -0.83 9.31 -12.29
N GLY A 74 -0.94 10.01 -13.43
CA GLY A 74 -0.27 11.29 -13.64
C GLY A 74 1.26 11.21 -13.77
N ARG A 75 1.82 10.00 -13.79
CA ARG A 75 3.25 9.70 -13.94
C ARG A 75 3.43 8.33 -14.60
N THR A 76 4.66 7.98 -14.97
CA THR A 76 4.98 6.64 -15.47
C THR A 76 5.21 5.65 -14.33
N MET A 77 5.10 4.36 -14.64
CA MET A 77 5.41 3.27 -13.70
C MET A 77 6.86 3.33 -13.24
N GLN A 78 7.78 3.70 -14.13
CA GLN A 78 9.18 3.90 -13.78
C GLN A 78 9.35 5.00 -12.73
N GLN A 79 8.66 6.14 -12.87
CA GLN A 79 8.68 7.22 -11.89
C GLN A 79 8.10 6.80 -10.54
N PHE A 80 7.03 5.98 -10.54
CA PHE A 80 6.47 5.38 -9.33
C PHE A 80 7.48 4.46 -8.63
N ILE A 81 8.12 3.56 -9.39
CA ILE A 81 9.10 2.60 -8.86
C ILE A 81 10.34 3.32 -8.31
N ASP A 82 10.89 4.29 -9.04
CA ASP A 82 12.10 5.00 -8.63
C ASP A 82 11.88 5.80 -7.35
N GLU A 83 10.76 6.51 -7.25
CA GLU A 83 10.39 7.23 -6.01
C GLU A 83 10.17 6.25 -4.85
N SER A 84 9.53 5.11 -5.11
CA SER A 84 9.33 4.08 -4.08
C SER A 84 10.65 3.47 -3.60
N LYS A 85 11.62 3.26 -4.51
CA LYS A 85 12.95 2.73 -4.18
C LYS A 85 13.79 3.71 -3.36
N ASP A 86 13.74 5.00 -3.72
CA ASP A 86 14.49 6.05 -3.03
C ASP A 86 14.08 6.16 -1.56
N HIS A 87 12.77 6.02 -1.29
CA HIS A 87 12.23 6.11 0.06
C HIS A 87 12.12 4.78 0.79
N GLY A 88 12.16 3.66 0.08
CA GLY A 88 12.14 2.31 0.65
C GLY A 88 10.74 1.74 0.95
N TRP A 89 9.68 2.44 0.55
CA TRP A 89 8.29 1.97 0.55
C TRP A 89 7.56 2.43 -0.71
N PRO A 90 6.54 1.68 -1.18
CA PRO A 90 5.56 2.18 -2.14
C PRO A 90 5.10 3.60 -1.77
N SER A 91 5.41 4.55 -2.65
CA SER A 91 5.19 5.97 -2.41
C SER A 91 4.11 6.49 -3.36
N PHE A 92 2.95 6.82 -2.84
CA PHE A 92 1.79 7.28 -3.63
C PHE A 92 1.63 8.81 -3.57
N ARG A 93 1.06 9.38 -4.63
CA ARG A 93 0.66 10.80 -4.70
C ARG A 93 -0.86 10.96 -4.61
N ASP A 94 -1.35 12.18 -4.40
CA ASP A 94 -2.77 12.47 -4.15
C ASP A 94 -3.71 11.89 -5.23
N GLU A 95 -3.28 11.88 -6.49
CA GLU A 95 -4.04 11.35 -7.63
C GLU A 95 -4.17 9.82 -7.64
N GLU A 96 -3.30 9.13 -6.91
CA GLU A 96 -3.25 7.68 -6.81
C GLU A 96 -4.04 7.15 -5.61
N VAL A 97 -4.48 8.04 -4.70
CA VAL A 97 -5.24 7.66 -3.49
C VAL A 97 -6.72 7.53 -3.82
N ASN A 98 -7.34 6.42 -3.37
CA ASN A 98 -8.79 6.31 -3.34
C ASN A 98 -9.34 6.93 -2.04
N TRP A 99 -9.69 8.22 -2.12
CA TRP A 99 -10.25 8.97 -1.00
C TRP A 99 -11.63 8.49 -0.54
N GLU A 100 -12.28 7.57 -1.26
CA GLU A 100 -13.47 6.90 -0.74
C GLU A 100 -13.11 5.93 0.39
N ASN A 101 -11.91 5.33 0.36
CA ASN A 101 -11.49 4.27 1.29
C ASN A 101 -10.30 4.64 2.18
N VAL A 102 -9.57 5.72 1.89
CA VAL A 102 -8.36 6.14 2.62
C VAL A 102 -8.60 7.45 3.36
N ARG A 103 -8.01 7.60 4.54
CA ARG A 103 -7.90 8.86 5.28
C ARG A 103 -6.43 9.11 5.68
N CYS A 104 -6.06 10.38 5.75
CA CYS A 104 -4.83 10.83 6.38
C CYS A 104 -5.22 11.59 7.65
N LEU A 105 -4.70 11.17 8.79
CA LEU A 105 -4.95 11.78 10.09
C LEU A 105 -4.06 13.01 10.28
N ASP A 106 -4.35 13.81 11.32
CA ASP A 106 -3.67 15.07 11.60
C ASP A 106 -2.17 14.89 11.93
N ASP A 107 -1.78 13.73 12.44
CA ASP A 107 -0.39 13.34 12.71
C ASP A 107 0.34 12.78 11.48
N GLY A 108 -0.35 12.71 10.34
CA GLY A 108 0.17 12.18 9.08
C GLY A 108 -0.04 10.68 8.91
N GLU A 109 -0.65 9.97 9.86
CA GLU A 109 -0.96 8.54 9.69
C GLU A 109 -1.96 8.33 8.54
N ALA A 110 -1.64 7.40 7.63
CA ALA A 110 -2.54 6.96 6.57
C ALA A 110 -3.24 5.66 7.00
N VAL A 111 -4.56 5.67 6.97
CA VAL A 111 -5.42 4.54 7.40
C VAL A 111 -6.51 4.25 6.38
N SER A 112 -6.97 3.00 6.32
CA SER A 112 -8.21 2.68 5.61
C SER A 112 -9.43 3.04 6.46
N LEU A 113 -10.59 3.25 5.83
CA LEU A 113 -11.85 3.48 6.55
C LEU A 113 -12.26 2.31 7.45
N THR A 114 -11.72 1.12 7.20
CA THR A 114 -11.97 -0.07 8.01
C THR A 114 -10.90 -0.29 9.10
N GLY A 115 -10.03 0.69 9.33
CA GLY A 115 -9.09 0.70 10.45
C GLY A 115 -7.73 0.04 10.19
N THR A 116 -7.43 -0.29 8.93
CA THR A 116 -6.12 -0.85 8.54
C THR A 116 -5.07 0.26 8.60
N HIS A 117 -4.00 0.06 9.37
CA HIS A 117 -2.82 0.92 9.30
C HIS A 117 -2.11 0.74 7.96
N LEU A 118 -2.00 1.81 7.17
CA LEU A 118 -1.41 1.77 5.83
C LEU A 118 0.02 2.29 5.84
N GLY A 119 0.30 3.35 6.59
CA GLY A 119 1.61 3.99 6.63
C GLY A 119 1.47 5.46 7.00
N HIS A 120 2.26 6.34 6.38
CA HIS A 120 2.26 7.77 6.71
C HIS A 120 2.40 8.66 5.47
N ASN A 121 1.76 9.83 5.51
CA ASN A 121 2.02 10.94 4.62
C ASN A 121 3.29 11.68 5.07
N LEU A 122 4.28 11.75 4.18
CA LEU A 122 5.56 12.42 4.39
C LEU A 122 5.81 13.41 3.24
N PRO A 123 5.14 14.58 3.26
CA PRO A 123 5.20 15.55 2.16
C PRO A 123 6.62 15.98 1.83
N ASP A 124 6.86 16.26 0.55
CA ASP A 124 8.12 16.76 0.02
C ASP A 124 7.88 17.99 -0.88
N GLY A 125 8.93 18.45 -1.58
CA GLY A 125 8.84 19.59 -2.48
C GLY A 125 7.87 19.43 -3.66
N LYS A 126 7.30 18.24 -3.88
CA LYS A 126 6.30 17.94 -4.92
C LYS A 126 4.88 17.80 -4.36
N GLY A 127 4.69 17.96 -3.05
CA GLY A 127 3.40 17.82 -2.37
C GLY A 127 3.34 16.59 -1.46
N ASN A 128 2.13 16.09 -1.20
CA ASN A 128 1.93 14.90 -0.37
C ASN A 128 2.61 13.67 -0.95
N ARG A 129 3.08 12.79 -0.06
CA ARG A 129 3.73 11.54 -0.44
C ARG A 129 3.41 10.48 0.60
N TYR A 130 2.55 9.55 0.24
CA TYR A 130 2.11 8.49 1.14
C TYR A 130 3.08 7.31 1.05
N CYS A 131 3.94 7.17 2.06
CA CYS A 131 4.76 5.98 2.29
C CYS A 131 3.87 4.89 2.89
N ILE A 132 3.58 3.86 2.10
CA ILE A 132 2.63 2.82 2.48
C ILE A 132 3.34 1.48 2.62
N ASN A 133 3.05 0.76 3.70
CA ASN A 133 3.54 -0.60 3.93
C ASN A 133 3.02 -1.51 2.82
N MET A 134 3.89 -2.27 2.16
CA MET A 134 3.49 -3.14 1.06
C MET A 134 2.50 -4.20 1.54
N VAL A 135 2.74 -4.76 2.73
CA VAL A 135 1.85 -5.74 3.35
C VAL A 135 0.44 -5.23 3.64
N SER A 136 0.21 -3.92 3.74
CA SER A 136 -1.13 -3.34 4.00
C SER A 136 -1.97 -3.18 2.73
N VAL A 137 -1.33 -3.28 1.55
CA VAL A 137 -1.97 -3.05 0.24
C VAL A 137 -1.82 -4.23 -0.73
N ALA A 138 -1.51 -5.40 -0.18
CA ALA A 138 -1.31 -6.65 -0.91
C ALA A 138 -2.55 -7.55 -0.88
N GLY A 139 -3.72 -7.03 -0.49
CA GLY A 139 -4.96 -7.80 -0.48
C GLY A 139 -5.35 -8.30 -1.87
N GLN A 140 -6.08 -9.42 -1.90
CA GLN A 140 -6.79 -9.84 -3.10
C GLN A 140 -7.96 -8.90 -3.32
N LYS A 141 -8.17 -8.47 -4.57
CA LYS A 141 -9.31 -7.60 -4.89
C LYS A 141 -10.61 -8.32 -4.52
N LYS A 142 -11.43 -7.65 -3.71
CA LYS A 142 -12.78 -8.12 -3.39
C LYS A 142 -13.59 -8.22 -4.69
N GLN A 143 -14.00 -9.44 -5.04
CA GLN A 143 -14.97 -9.64 -6.12
C GLN A 143 -16.33 -9.22 -5.58
N GLY A 144 -17.01 -8.33 -6.31
CA GLY A 144 -18.34 -7.82 -5.97
C GLY A 144 -19.43 -8.87 -6.07
#